data_AF-A0A4V3WUT1-F1
#
_entry.id   AF-A0A4V3WUT1-F1
#
_cell.length_a   1.000
_cell.length_b   1.000
_cell.length_c   1.000
_cell.angle_alpha   90.00
_cell.angle_beta   90.00
_cell.angle_gamma   90.00
#
_symmetry.space_group_name_H-M   'P 1'
#
loop_
_entity.id
_entity.type
_entity.pdbx_description
1 polymer ?
#
loop_
_entity_poly.entity_id
_entity_poly.type
_entity_poly.pdbx_seq_one_letter_code
_entity_poly.pdbx_strand_id
1 'polypeptide(L)'
;MKRNLIRLIATVCSTVLLAGLLAGCMSPNTGATDQQRANRTYMTKVNQAMEDLNSRLGDFDDAVARGDVVTMRTQADNAFSAIDALAAIDTPDAMKGLQSGYVDGCNALKGALNDYIDLYTEIDSATDEHPFDYGAYDERIKAVQDKYNDGISKLKAADEEALKLNED
;
A
#
# COMPACT_ATOMS: atom_id res chain seq x y z
N MET A 1 20.02 8.59 27.44
CA MET A 1 19.78 7.27 26.80
C MET A 1 19.30 7.52 25.38
N LYS A 2 20.23 7.92 24.50
CA LYS A 2 19.95 8.52 23.19
C LYS A 2 20.33 7.51 22.09
N ARG A 3 19.51 7.37 21.03
CA ARG A 3 19.76 6.71 19.73
C ARG A 3 19.53 5.20 19.51
N ASN A 4 19.28 4.36 20.52
CA ASN A 4 19.18 2.90 20.28
C ASN A 4 17.74 2.34 20.12
N LEU A 5 16.70 3.14 20.35
CA LEU A 5 15.30 2.67 20.33
C LEU A 5 14.59 2.83 18.96
N ILE A 6 15.22 3.50 17.99
CA ILE A 6 14.58 3.93 16.73
C ILE A 6 14.40 2.79 15.70
N ARG A 7 14.94 1.60 15.94
CA ARG A 7 15.15 0.57 14.89
C ARG A 7 14.06 -0.51 14.74
N LEU A 8 12.95 -0.44 15.48
CA LEU A 8 12.04 -1.60 15.60
C LEU A 8 10.93 -1.70 14.54
N ILE A 9 10.81 -0.75 13.61
CA ILE A 9 9.62 -0.65 12.72
C ILE A 9 9.90 -1.05 11.26
N ALA A 10 11.17 -1.28 10.91
CA ALA A 10 11.55 -1.72 9.56
C ALA A 10 11.13 -3.18 9.22
N THR A 11 10.22 -3.79 9.97
CA THR A 11 9.83 -5.21 9.80
C THR A 11 8.34 -5.39 9.47
N VAL A 12 7.50 -4.34 9.53
CA VAL A 12 6.04 -4.50 9.41
C VAL A 12 5.51 -4.28 7.99
N CYS A 13 6.18 -3.48 7.16
CA CYS A 13 5.71 -3.17 5.80
C CYS A 13 6.03 -4.27 4.76
N SER A 14 6.85 -5.26 5.11
CA SER A 14 7.36 -6.25 4.14
C SER A 14 6.43 -7.42 3.83
N THR A 15 5.15 -7.41 4.22
CA THR A 15 4.21 -8.49 3.85
C THR A 15 3.65 -8.28 2.45
N VAL A 16 4.54 -8.49 1.48
CA VAL A 16 4.33 -9.04 0.14
C VAL A 16 2.85 -9.19 -0.27
N LEU A 17 2.39 -8.24 -1.08
CA LEU A 17 1.10 -8.26 -1.80
C LEU A 17 1.05 -9.34 -2.92
N LEU A 18 2.10 -10.16 -3.11
CA LEU A 18 2.30 -11.05 -4.27
C LEU A 18 1.44 -12.34 -4.29
N ALA A 19 0.35 -12.44 -3.52
CA ALA A 19 -0.41 -13.70 -3.43
C ALA A 19 -1.34 -14.00 -4.63
N GLY A 20 -1.50 -13.11 -5.60
CA GLY A 20 -2.45 -13.28 -6.72
C GLY A 20 -1.87 -13.71 -8.08
N LEU A 21 -0.55 -13.88 -8.19
CA LEU A 21 0.10 -13.79 -9.50
C LEU A 21 -0.18 -14.90 -10.54
N LEU A 22 -0.85 -16.02 -10.24
CA LEU A 22 -0.78 -17.18 -11.15
C LEU A 22 -2.03 -18.06 -11.35
N ALA A 23 -3.26 -17.55 -11.20
CA ALA A 23 -4.46 -18.37 -11.51
C ALA A 23 -5.04 -18.18 -12.93
N GLY A 24 -4.44 -17.34 -13.78
CA GLY A 24 -4.99 -17.01 -15.10
C GLY A 24 -4.04 -17.24 -16.28
N CYS A 25 -3.07 -18.17 -16.18
CA CYS A 25 -2.16 -18.46 -17.29
C CYS A 25 -2.90 -19.05 -18.50
N MET A 26 -3.17 -18.18 -19.49
CA MET A 26 -3.27 -18.48 -20.92
C MET A 26 -4.09 -19.72 -21.31
N SER A 27 -5.41 -19.69 -21.13
CA SER A 27 -6.28 -20.53 -21.97
C SER A 27 -6.53 -19.84 -23.31
N PRO A 28 -6.38 -20.53 -24.46
CA PRO A 28 -6.61 -19.94 -25.77
C PRO A 28 -8.04 -19.38 -25.89
N ASN A 29 -8.09 -18.19 -26.49
CA ASN A 29 -9.17 -17.19 -26.45
C ASN A 29 -10.48 -17.58 -27.19
N THR A 30 -10.71 -18.87 -27.43
CA THR A 30 -11.85 -19.37 -28.20
C THR A 30 -13.07 -19.51 -27.30
N GLY A 31 -13.93 -18.48 -27.28
CA GLY A 31 -15.26 -18.52 -26.65
C GLY A 31 -15.51 -17.56 -25.49
N ALA A 32 -14.53 -16.76 -25.07
CA ALA A 32 -14.72 -15.78 -23.99
C ALA A 32 -15.60 -14.60 -24.43
N THR A 33 -16.53 -14.17 -23.57
CA THR A 33 -17.37 -12.98 -23.81
C THR A 33 -16.53 -11.69 -23.74
N ASP A 34 -17.02 -10.60 -24.33
CA ASP A 34 -16.35 -9.30 -24.24
C ASP A 34 -16.18 -8.83 -22.78
N GLN A 35 -17.12 -9.20 -21.90
CA GLN A 35 -17.04 -8.93 -20.46
C GLN A 35 -15.87 -9.69 -19.80
N GLN A 36 -15.69 -10.97 -20.11
CA GLN A 36 -14.58 -11.77 -19.58
C GLN A 36 -13.23 -11.23 -20.05
N ARG A 37 -13.15 -10.68 -21.27
CA ARG A 37 -11.93 -10.01 -21.78
C ARG A 37 -11.65 -8.70 -21.05
N ALA A 38 -12.67 -7.91 -20.76
CA ALA A 38 -12.55 -6.67 -20.00
C ALA A 38 -12.09 -6.94 -18.55
N ASN A 39 -12.71 -7.91 -17.87
CA ASN A 39 -12.37 -8.30 -16.50
C ASN A 39 -10.91 -8.81 -16.41
N ARG A 40 -10.46 -9.64 -17.36
CA ARG A 40 -9.07 -10.11 -17.41
C ARG A 40 -8.07 -8.97 -17.66
N THR A 41 -8.42 -8.04 -18.55
CA THR A 41 -7.58 -6.87 -18.85
C THR A 41 -7.45 -5.96 -17.62
N TYR A 42 -8.55 -5.77 -16.89
CA TYR A 42 -8.56 -5.07 -15.62
C TYR A 42 -7.61 -5.72 -14.61
N MET A 43 -7.70 -7.05 -14.40
CA MET A 43 -6.79 -7.75 -13.48
C MET A 43 -5.32 -7.64 -13.87
N THR A 44 -4.99 -7.69 -15.17
CA THR A 44 -3.60 -7.48 -15.60
C THR A 44 -3.10 -6.09 -15.21
N LYS A 45 -3.92 -5.05 -15.39
CA LYS A 45 -3.55 -3.67 -15.00
C LYS A 45 -3.42 -3.54 -13.48
N VAL A 46 -4.37 -4.11 -12.73
CA VAL A 46 -4.33 -4.12 -11.26
C VAL A 46 -3.06 -4.81 -10.76
N ASN A 47 -2.73 -5.99 -11.28
CA ASN A 47 -1.51 -6.71 -10.91
C ASN A 47 -0.25 -5.91 -11.19
N GLN A 48 -0.15 -5.27 -12.36
CA GLN A 48 0.98 -4.41 -12.69
C GLN A 48 1.10 -3.21 -11.75
N ALA A 49 -0.02 -2.56 -11.43
CA ALA A 49 -0.02 -1.42 -10.50
C ALA A 49 0.31 -1.86 -9.07
N MET A 50 -0.13 -3.05 -8.65
CA MET A 50 0.19 -3.63 -7.34
C MET A 50 1.66 -4.03 -7.22
N GLU A 51 2.27 -4.54 -8.30
CA GLU A 51 3.71 -4.81 -8.36
C GLU A 51 4.55 -3.52 -8.26
N ASP A 52 4.20 -2.48 -9.02
CA ASP A 52 4.87 -1.17 -8.92
C ASP A 52 4.70 -0.58 -7.52
N LEU A 53 3.47 -0.60 -6.97
CA LEU A 53 3.21 -0.18 -5.60
C LEU A 53 4.08 -0.94 -4.58
N ASN A 54 4.15 -2.27 -4.68
CA ASN A 54 4.98 -3.08 -3.79
C ASN A 54 6.48 -2.71 -3.91
N SER A 55 6.97 -2.39 -5.11
CA SER A 55 8.34 -1.89 -5.28
C SER A 55 8.53 -0.54 -4.60
N ARG A 56 7.59 0.41 -4.75
CA ARG A 56 7.70 1.75 -4.11
C ARG A 56 7.62 1.70 -2.60
N LEU A 57 6.79 0.80 -2.06
CA LEU A 57 6.75 0.55 -0.62
C LEU A 57 8.07 -0.03 -0.11
N GLY A 58 8.72 -0.90 -0.89
CA GLY A 58 10.08 -1.37 -0.60
C GLY A 58 11.11 -0.23 -0.57
N ASP A 59 11.08 0.68 -1.54
CA ASP A 59 11.97 1.87 -1.57
C ASP A 59 11.75 2.77 -0.35
N PHE A 60 10.49 2.91 0.09
CA PHE A 60 10.14 3.63 1.32
C PHE A 60 10.68 2.94 2.57
N ASP A 61 10.51 1.62 2.69
CA ASP A 61 11.06 0.83 3.80
C ASP A 61 12.58 0.94 3.90
N ASP A 62 13.25 0.95 2.75
CA ASP A 62 14.70 1.18 2.67
C ASP A 62 15.09 2.57 3.19
N ALA A 63 14.30 3.61 2.90
CA ALA A 63 14.50 4.95 3.45
C ALA A 63 14.26 4.98 4.96
N VAL A 64 13.21 4.29 5.43
CA VAL A 64 12.90 4.09 6.85
C VAL A 64 14.07 3.45 7.59
N ALA A 65 14.63 2.36 7.05
CA ALA A 65 15.75 1.65 7.65
C ALA A 65 17.01 2.52 7.79
N ARG A 66 17.20 3.48 6.88
CA ARG A 66 18.29 4.47 6.93
C ARG A 66 18.03 5.62 7.91
N GLY A 67 16.79 5.81 8.36
CA GLY A 67 16.41 6.94 9.22
C GLY A 67 16.45 8.30 8.53
N ASP A 68 16.39 8.32 7.19
CA ASP A 68 16.47 9.54 6.39
C ASP A 68 15.06 10.07 6.07
N VAL A 69 14.57 10.99 6.90
CA VAL A 69 13.19 11.51 6.81
C VAL A 69 12.94 12.26 5.49
N VAL A 70 13.95 12.93 4.94
CA VAL A 70 13.84 13.64 3.65
C VAL A 70 13.64 12.64 2.51
N THR A 71 14.44 11.57 2.51
CA THR A 71 14.28 10.49 1.55
C THR A 71 12.97 9.72 1.78
N MET A 72 12.52 9.52 3.02
CA MET A 72 11.22 8.88 3.31
C MET A 72 10.07 9.64 2.65
N ARG A 73 10.03 10.98 2.76
CA ARG A 73 8.99 11.78 2.09
C ARG A 73 9.03 11.59 0.57
N THR A 74 10.23 11.62 -0.02
CA THR A 74 10.41 11.43 -1.47
C THR A 74 9.89 10.06 -1.92
N GLN A 75 10.20 8.99 -1.16
CA GLN A 75 9.75 7.64 -1.51
C GLN A 75 8.26 7.43 -1.23
N ALA A 76 7.69 8.07 -0.21
CA ALA A 76 6.25 8.08 0.00
C ALA A 76 5.52 8.77 -1.16
N ASP A 77 6.02 9.89 -1.69
CA ASP A 77 5.42 10.56 -2.86
C ASP A 77 5.46 9.66 -4.12
N ASN A 78 6.54 8.90 -4.29
CA ASN A 78 6.62 7.88 -5.35
C ASN A 78 5.59 6.77 -5.13
N ALA A 79 5.43 6.28 -3.89
CA ALA A 79 4.39 5.31 -3.55
C ALA A 79 2.98 5.89 -3.76
N PHE A 80 2.75 7.16 -3.42
CA PHE A 80 1.46 7.82 -3.64
C PHE A 80 1.09 7.87 -5.10
N SER A 81 2.06 8.10 -5.98
CA SER A 81 1.85 8.06 -7.43
C SER A 81 1.41 6.68 -7.92
N ALA A 82 2.01 5.60 -7.40
CA ALA A 82 1.60 4.23 -7.70
C ALA A 82 0.20 3.90 -7.12
N ILE A 83 -0.09 4.38 -5.92
CA ILE A 83 -1.42 4.26 -5.27
C ILE A 83 -2.49 4.98 -6.11
N ASP A 84 -2.21 6.18 -6.60
CA ASP A 84 -3.13 6.93 -7.45
C ASP A 84 -3.34 6.25 -8.80
N ALA A 85 -2.28 5.69 -9.38
CA ALA A 85 -2.38 4.92 -10.62
C ALA A 85 -3.28 3.68 -10.44
N LEU A 86 -3.14 2.96 -9.32
CA LEU A 86 -3.99 1.82 -8.96
C LEU A 86 -5.46 2.23 -8.78
N ALA A 87 -5.72 3.32 -8.06
CA ALA A 87 -7.07 3.84 -7.83
C ALA A 87 -7.74 4.36 -9.11
N ALA A 88 -6.95 4.79 -10.09
CA ALA A 88 -7.41 5.34 -11.36
C ALA A 88 -7.61 4.29 -12.48
N ILE A 89 -7.39 3.00 -12.21
CA ILE A 89 -7.61 1.95 -13.22
C ILE A 89 -9.09 1.90 -13.61
N ASP A 90 -9.34 2.05 -14.91
CA ASP A 90 -10.68 1.90 -15.50
C ASP A 90 -11.31 0.57 -15.09
N THR A 91 -12.33 0.68 -14.24
CA THR A 91 -13.01 -0.47 -13.67
C THR A 91 -14.21 -0.85 -14.55
N PRO A 92 -14.27 -2.09 -15.08
CA PRO A 92 -15.43 -2.57 -15.83
C PRO A 92 -16.74 -2.47 -15.03
N ASP A 93 -17.88 -2.33 -15.71
CA ASP A 93 -19.18 -2.17 -15.03
C ASP A 93 -19.49 -3.30 -14.04
N ALA A 94 -19.15 -4.55 -14.39
CA ALA A 94 -19.31 -5.71 -13.52
C ALA A 94 -18.45 -5.68 -12.25
N MET A 95 -17.43 -4.83 -12.22
CA MET A 95 -16.43 -4.72 -11.15
C MET A 95 -16.52 -3.39 -10.39
N LYS A 96 -17.48 -2.52 -10.71
CA LYS A 96 -17.64 -1.22 -10.03
C LYS A 96 -17.79 -1.32 -8.51
N GLY A 97 -18.33 -2.43 -8.00
CA GLY A 97 -18.40 -2.71 -6.56
C GLY A 97 -17.03 -2.80 -5.88
N LEU A 98 -15.98 -3.16 -6.62
CA LEU A 98 -14.61 -3.32 -6.12
C LEU A 98 -13.87 -1.99 -5.98
N GLN A 99 -14.26 -0.99 -6.77
CA GLN A 99 -13.52 0.27 -6.88
C GLN A 99 -13.41 0.96 -5.53
N SER A 100 -14.45 0.93 -4.69
CA SER A 100 -14.39 1.47 -3.33
C SER A 100 -13.37 0.73 -2.46
N GLY A 101 -13.26 -0.60 -2.58
CA GLY A 101 -12.28 -1.39 -1.83
C GLY A 101 -10.84 -1.02 -2.18
N TYR A 102 -10.55 -0.86 -3.48
CA TYR A 102 -9.25 -0.37 -3.94
C TYR A 102 -8.96 1.06 -3.46
N VAL A 103 -9.91 1.99 -3.66
CA VAL A 103 -9.74 3.39 -3.25
C VAL A 103 -9.57 3.54 -1.74
N ASP A 104 -10.37 2.84 -0.94
CA ASP A 104 -10.29 2.89 0.52
C ASP A 104 -8.98 2.28 1.03
N GLY A 105 -8.55 1.15 0.44
CA GLY A 105 -7.27 0.54 0.75
C GLY A 105 -6.09 1.45 0.43
N CYS A 106 -6.11 2.07 -0.75
CA CYS A 106 -5.18 3.09 -1.20
C CYS A 106 -5.10 4.30 -0.25
N ASN A 107 -6.25 4.83 0.17
CA ASN A 107 -6.32 5.98 1.08
C ASN A 107 -5.78 5.64 2.48
N ALA A 108 -6.08 4.44 2.98
CA ALA A 108 -5.53 3.96 4.25
C ALA A 108 -3.99 3.86 4.19
N LEU A 109 -3.43 3.28 3.12
CA LEU A 109 -1.98 3.23 2.92
C LEU A 109 -1.34 4.62 2.86
N LYS A 110 -1.93 5.55 2.10
CA LYS A 110 -1.47 6.96 2.06
C LYS A 110 -1.46 7.60 3.44
N GLY A 111 -2.54 7.40 4.20
CA GLY A 111 -2.64 7.92 5.56
C GLY A 111 -1.56 7.34 6.47
N ALA A 112 -1.30 6.04 6.39
CA ALA A 112 -0.30 5.38 7.23
C ALA A 112 1.12 5.89 6.94
N LEU A 113 1.51 6.00 5.66
CA LEU A 113 2.83 6.52 5.28
C LEU A 113 3.02 7.98 5.71
N ASN A 114 1.99 8.82 5.56
CA ASN A 114 2.02 10.20 6.03
C ASN A 114 2.16 10.28 7.55
N ASP A 115 1.34 9.54 8.31
CA ASP A 115 1.40 9.52 9.77
C ASP A 115 2.79 9.07 10.26
N TYR A 116 3.42 8.11 9.56
CA TYR A 116 4.78 7.67 9.84
C TYR A 116 5.80 8.79 9.61
N ILE A 117 5.76 9.45 8.44
CA ILE A 117 6.69 10.53 8.14
C ILE A 117 6.51 11.69 9.11
N ASP A 118 5.27 12.06 9.43
CA ASP A 118 4.98 13.17 10.32
C ASP A 118 5.50 12.88 11.74
N LEU A 119 5.32 11.66 12.25
CA LEU A 119 5.92 11.22 13.51
C LEU A 119 7.46 11.37 13.50
N TYR A 120 8.12 10.88 12.46
CA TYR A 120 9.59 10.93 12.40
C TYR A 120 10.12 12.34 12.13
N THR A 121 9.36 13.18 11.44
CA THR A 121 9.66 14.62 11.28
C THR A 121 9.57 15.34 12.62
N GLU A 122 8.57 15.02 13.44
CA GLU A 122 8.43 15.56 14.79
C GLU A 122 9.58 15.14 15.70
N ILE A 123 10.00 13.87 15.63
CA ILE A 123 11.17 13.36 16.36
C ILE A 123 12.45 14.09 15.93
N ASP A 124 12.65 14.28 14.62
CA ASP A 124 13.82 14.97 14.07
C ASP A 124 13.87 16.46 14.46
N SER A 125 12.70 17.09 14.56
CA SER A 125 12.54 18.51 14.90
C SER A 125 12.58 18.80 16.41
N ALA A 126 12.59 17.77 17.26
CA ALA A 126 12.52 17.92 18.70
C ALA A 126 13.78 18.58 19.30
N THR A 127 13.59 19.51 20.24
CA THR A 127 14.67 20.20 20.96
C THR A 127 14.57 19.98 22.46
N ASP A 128 15.54 20.51 23.22
CA ASP A 128 15.46 20.45 24.69
C ASP A 128 14.33 21.35 25.23
N GLU A 129 13.98 22.46 24.56
CA GLU A 129 12.82 23.30 24.92
C GLU A 129 11.48 22.69 24.47
N HIS A 130 11.48 21.92 23.39
CA HIS A 130 10.31 21.26 22.82
C HIS A 130 10.60 19.77 22.61
N PRO A 131 10.64 18.97 23.70
CA PRO A 131 10.97 17.55 23.60
C PRO A 131 9.81 16.78 22.97
N PHE A 132 10.17 15.74 22.22
CA PHE A 132 9.22 14.77 21.70
C PHE A 132 8.58 13.97 22.85
N ASP A 133 7.26 13.76 22.78
CA ASP A 133 6.53 12.93 23.75
C ASP A 133 6.69 11.43 23.44
N TYR A 134 7.72 10.83 24.03
CA TYR A 134 7.95 9.39 23.93
C TYR A 134 6.90 8.55 24.67
N GLY A 135 6.06 9.14 25.54
CA GLY A 135 4.98 8.44 26.21
C GLY A 135 3.86 8.02 25.24
N ALA A 136 3.64 8.79 24.18
CA ALA A 136 2.65 8.50 23.14
C ALA A 136 3.24 7.73 21.94
N TYR A 137 4.56 7.48 21.90
CA TYR A 137 5.24 6.90 20.73
C TYR A 137 4.66 5.54 20.33
N ASP A 138 4.55 4.62 21.29
CA ASP A 138 4.10 3.24 21.03
C ASP A 138 2.66 3.22 20.49
N GLU A 139 1.78 4.06 21.03
CA GLU A 139 0.40 4.18 20.56
C GLU A 139 0.33 4.74 19.14
N ARG A 140 1.11 5.80 18.85
CA ARG A 140 1.16 6.41 17.51
C ARG A 140 1.68 5.44 16.46
N ILE A 141 2.73 4.69 16.79
CA ILE A 141 3.25 3.65 15.90
C ILE A 141 2.27 2.52 15.68
N LYS A 142 1.58 2.09 16.74
CA LYS A 142 0.52 1.10 16.60
C LYS A 142 -0.60 1.60 15.68
N ALA A 143 -1.01 2.86 15.81
CA ALA A 143 -2.03 3.44 14.94
C ALA A 143 -1.61 3.49 13.47
N VAL A 144 -0.33 3.83 13.18
CA VAL A 144 0.25 3.76 11.84
C VAL A 144 0.16 2.33 11.28
N GLN A 145 0.59 1.34 12.07
CA GLN A 145 0.57 -0.07 11.66
C GLN A 145 -0.85 -0.58 11.43
N ASP A 146 -1.78 -0.25 12.32
CA ASP A 146 -3.18 -0.66 12.21
C ASP A 146 -3.80 -0.08 10.92
N LYS A 147 -3.53 1.19 10.59
CA LYS A 147 -3.98 1.83 9.35
C LYS A 147 -3.34 1.21 8.10
N TYR A 148 -2.04 0.90 8.16
CA TYR A 148 -1.35 0.22 7.06
C TYR A 148 -1.94 -1.16 6.79
N ASN A 149 -2.11 -1.98 7.84
CA ASN A 149 -2.67 -3.32 7.77
C ASN A 149 -4.12 -3.32 7.27
N ASP A 150 -4.91 -2.33 7.69
CA ASP A 150 -6.27 -2.10 7.20
C ASP A 150 -6.26 -1.82 5.69
N GLY A 151 -5.35 -0.97 5.21
CA GLY A 151 -5.17 -0.70 3.79
C GLY A 151 -4.85 -1.96 2.97
N ILE A 152 -3.87 -2.74 3.40
CA ILE A 152 -3.51 -4.02 2.77
C ILE A 152 -4.68 -5.00 2.77
N SER A 153 -5.42 -5.10 3.88
CA SER A 153 -6.56 -6.02 4.00
C SER A 153 -7.68 -5.65 3.02
N LYS A 154 -7.97 -4.36 2.84
CA LYS A 154 -8.94 -3.87 1.86
C LYS A 154 -8.51 -4.17 0.42
N LEU A 155 -7.25 -3.95 0.08
CA LEU A 155 -6.71 -4.27 -1.25
C LEU A 155 -6.82 -5.77 -1.55
N LYS A 156 -6.49 -6.63 -0.57
CA LYS A 156 -6.64 -8.09 -0.70
C LYS A 156 -8.10 -8.51 -0.87
N ALA A 157 -9.02 -7.95 -0.09
CA ALA A 157 -10.44 -8.26 -0.22
C ALA A 157 -10.99 -7.88 -1.60
N ALA A 158 -10.59 -6.71 -2.13
CA ALA A 158 -10.97 -6.27 -3.46
C ALA A 158 -10.41 -7.21 -4.55
N ASP A 159 -9.16 -7.64 -4.41
CA ASP A 159 -8.52 -8.61 -5.32
C ASP A 159 -9.22 -9.99 -5.30
N GLU A 160 -9.52 -10.51 -4.11
CA GLU A 160 -10.25 -11.79 -3.95
C GLU A 160 -11.64 -11.75 -4.57
N GLU A 161 -12.35 -10.62 -4.47
CA GLU A 161 -13.65 -10.45 -5.10
C GLU A 161 -13.53 -10.29 -6.63
N ALA A 162 -12.48 -9.62 -7.10
CA ALA A 162 -12.17 -9.52 -8.53
C ALA A 162 -11.89 -10.88 -9.17
N LEU A 163 -11.21 -11.78 -8.45
CA LEU A 163 -10.93 -13.14 -8.92
C LEU A 163 -12.21 -13.95 -9.10
N LYS A 164 -13.16 -13.89 -8.16
CA LYS A 164 -14.47 -14.58 -8.27
C LYS A 164 -15.24 -14.12 -9.51
N LEU A 165 -15.24 -12.81 -9.78
CA LEU A 165 -15.89 -12.22 -10.95
C LEU A 165 -15.20 -12.54 -12.29
N ASN A 166 -14.02 -13.18 -12.28
CA ASN A 166 -13.34 -13.69 -13.47
C ASN A 166 -13.58 -15.19 -13.72
N GLU A 167 -14.05 -15.92 -12.71
CA GLU A 167 -14.35 -17.35 -12.78
C GLU A 167 -15.81 -17.64 -13.16
N ASP A 168 -16.72 -16.71 -12.85
CA ASP A 168 -18.15 -16.73 -13.26
C ASP A 168 -18.37 -16.22 -14.71
#